data_AF-A0A1G2ZIU6-F1
#
_entry.id   AF-A0A1G2ZIU6-F1
#
_cell.length_a   1.000
_cell.length_b   1.000
_cell.length_c   1.000
_cell.angle_alpha   90.00
_cell.angle_beta   90.00
_cell.angle_gamma   90.00
#
_symmetry.space_group_name_H-M   'P 1'
#
loop_
_entity.id
_entity.type
_entity.pdbx_description
1 polymer ?
#
loop_
_entity_poly.entity_id
_entity_poly.type
_entity_poly.pdbx_seq_one_letter_code
_entity_poly.pdbx_strand_id
1 'polypeptide(L)' 'MGEISYGPTENEEPSLQYRCSLYVAQDMKTREIFTKENLSAIRPGLGLPPKYFDMVVGGRVNQDVQKGTAVKWEILK' A
#
# COMPACT_ATOMS: atom_id res chain seq x y z
N MET A 1 17.93 -15.59 -18.44
CA MET A 1 18.00 -15.18 -17.03
C MET A 1 17.60 -13.71 -17.00
N GLY A 2 16.33 -13.41 -16.72
CA GLY A 2 15.81 -12.04 -16.80
C GLY A 2 16.01 -11.32 -15.47
N GLU A 3 16.91 -10.34 -15.44
CA GLU A 3 17.05 -9.43 -14.32
C GLU A 3 15.85 -8.48 -14.30
N ILE A 4 14.90 -8.75 -13.40
CA ILE A 4 13.74 -7.91 -13.17
C ILE A 4 14.21 -6.78 -12.25
N SER A 5 14.69 -5.67 -12.82
CA SER A 5 15.05 -4.48 -12.06
C SER A 5 13.80 -3.85 -11.45
N TYR A 6 13.61 -4.04 -10.15
CA TYR A 6 12.62 -3.33 -9.34
C TYR A 6 13.20 -1.98 -8.88
N GLY A 7 13.43 -1.06 -9.82
CA GLY A 7 13.87 0.30 -9.51
C GLY A 7 13.23 1.30 -10.46
N PRO A 8 12.63 2.41 -9.97
CA PRO A 8 12.12 3.45 -10.86
C PRO A 8 13.29 4.17 -11.53
N THR A 9 13.26 4.23 -12.87
CA THR A 9 14.03 5.21 -13.64
C THR A 9 13.56 6.62 -13.30
N GLU A 10 14.50 7.55 -13.11
CA GLU A 10 14.32 8.96 -12.66
C GLU A 10 13.37 9.82 -13.54
N ASN A 11 12.77 9.27 -14.60
CA ASN A 11 11.94 10.01 -15.57
C ASN A 11 10.41 9.89 -15.34
N GLU A 12 9.94 9.21 -14.30
CA GLU A 12 8.49 8.99 -14.06
C GLU A 12 7.86 9.83 -12.92
N GLU A 13 8.58 10.80 -12.36
CA GLU A 13 8.15 11.59 -11.18
C GLU A 13 6.72 12.18 -11.25
N PRO A 14 6.26 12.81 -12.34
CA PRO A 14 4.90 13.38 -12.38
C PRO A 14 3.80 12.35 -12.66
N SER A 15 4.15 11.13 -13.09
CA SER A 15 3.18 10.06 -13.40
C SER A 15 2.90 9.16 -12.19
N LEU A 16 3.81 9.13 -11.20
CA LEU A 16 3.67 8.31 -10.00
C LEU A 16 2.42 8.69 -9.17
N GLN A 17 2.06 9.98 -9.11
CA GLN A 17 0.85 10.45 -8.40
C GLN A 17 -0.48 9.91 -8.97
N TYR A 18 -0.51 9.51 -10.25
CA TYR A 18 -1.70 8.97 -10.91
C TYR A 18 -1.81 7.44 -10.81
N ARG A 19 -0.79 6.77 -10.29
CA ARG A 19 -0.85 5.32 -10.07
C ARG A 19 -1.76 5.04 -8.88
N CYS A 20 -2.54 3.96 -8.97
CA CYS A 20 -3.26 3.48 -7.80
C CYS A 20 -2.24 3.01 -6.77
N SER A 21 -2.51 3.28 -5.49
CA SER A 21 -1.77 2.79 -4.33
C SER A 21 -2.76 2.17 -3.34
N LEU A 22 -2.25 1.37 -2.42
CA LEU A 22 -3.01 0.73 -1.36
C LEU A 22 -3.31 1.73 -0.26
N TYR A 23 -4.58 1.79 0.09
CA TYR A 23 -5.14 2.58 1.17
C TYR A 23 -6.00 1.71 2.06
N VAL A 24 -6.10 2.13 3.32
CA VAL A 24 -6.97 1.55 4.33
C VAL A 24 -8.42 1.93 3.99
N ALA A 25 -9.29 0.93 3.80
CA ALA A 25 -10.68 1.13 3.38
C ALA A 25 -11.67 1.31 4.55
N GLN A 26 -11.26 0.96 5.77
CA GLN A 26 -12.01 1.10 7.02
C GLN A 26 -11.05 1.39 8.18
N ASP A 27 -11.50 2.02 9.24
CA ASP A 27 -10.67 2.23 10.43
C ASP A 27 -10.17 0.90 11.00
N MET A 28 -8.89 0.85 11.36
CA MET A 28 -8.22 -0.33 11.90
C MET A 28 -7.40 0.06 13.13
N LYS A 29 -7.41 -0.79 14.15
CA LYS A 29 -6.61 -0.65 15.35
C LYS A 29 -5.29 -1.38 15.26
N THR A 30 -4.35 -0.98 16.11
CA THR A 30 -3.09 -1.70 16.32
C THR A 30 -3.29 -3.22 16.43
N ARG A 31 -2.49 -3.99 15.68
CA ARG A 31 -2.48 -5.47 15.57
C ARG A 31 -3.65 -6.08 14.80
N GLU A 32 -4.55 -5.29 14.22
CA GLU A 32 -5.55 -5.82 13.28
C GLU A 32 -4.92 -6.30 11.97
N ILE A 33 -5.60 -7.22 11.29
CA ILE A 33 -5.11 -7.91 10.10
C ILE A 33 -5.63 -7.20 8.85
N PHE A 34 -4.76 -6.96 7.88
CA PHE A 34 -5.16 -6.51 6.56
C PHE A 34 -5.88 -7.64 5.81
N THR A 35 -7.06 -7.34 5.31
CA THR A 35 -7.93 -8.23 4.53
C THR A 35 -8.27 -7.55 3.20
N LYS A 36 -8.93 -8.29 2.31
CA LYS A 36 -9.36 -7.73 1.02
C LYS A 36 -10.46 -6.68 1.18
N GLU A 37 -11.16 -6.68 2.31
CA GLU A 37 -12.27 -5.78 2.60
C GLU A 37 -11.79 -4.45 3.20
N ASN A 38 -10.71 -4.49 4.00
CA ASN A 38 -10.14 -3.30 4.64
C ASN A 38 -9.01 -2.64 3.83
N LEU A 39 -8.74 -3.13 2.62
CA LEU A 39 -7.79 -2.55 1.68
C LEU A 39 -8.48 -2.09 0.42
N SER A 40 -8.01 -0.98 -0.14
CA SER A 40 -8.49 -0.44 -1.41
C SER A 40 -7.35 0.14 -2.21
N ALA A 41 -7.33 -0.15 -3.51
CA ALA A 41 -6.36 0.41 -4.45
C ALA A 41 -6.95 1.68 -5.09
N ILE A 42 -6.61 2.86 -4.55
CA ILE A 42 -7.13 4.16 -5.02
C ILE A 42 -5.99 5.13 -5.31
N ARG A 43 -6.32 6.23 -5.98
CA ARG A 43 -5.41 7.38 -6.20
C ARG A 43 -5.56 8.37 -5.04
N PRO A 44 -4.55 9.21 -4.75
CA PRO A 44 -3.25 9.34 -5.42
C PRO A 44 -2.24 8.24 -5.07
N GLY A 45 -1.14 8.15 -5.82
CA GLY A 45 -0.10 7.13 -5.65
C GLY A 45 0.85 7.36 -4.46
N LEU A 46 0.33 7.63 -3.24
CA LEU A 46 1.16 7.96 -2.06
C LEU A 46 1.45 6.77 -1.13
N GLY A 47 0.79 5.64 -1.36
CA GLY A 47 0.96 4.39 -0.60
C GLY A 47 1.68 3.30 -1.40
N LEU A 48 1.68 2.08 -0.85
CA LEU A 48 2.24 0.91 -1.52
C LEU A 48 1.54 0.62 -2.85
N PRO A 49 2.26 0.27 -3.92
CA PRO A 49 1.63 -0.14 -5.16
C PRO A 49 0.73 -1.38 -4.99
N PRO A 50 -0.40 -1.51 -5.74
CA PRO A 50 -1.33 -2.63 -5.66
C PRO A 50 -0.70 -4.01 -5.92
N LYS A 51 0.47 -4.05 -6.57
CA LYS A 51 1.24 -5.29 -6.75
C LYS A 51 1.64 -5.95 -5.42
N TYR A 52 1.66 -5.20 -4.32
CA TYR A 52 1.95 -5.71 -2.98
C TYR A 52 0.68 -6.13 -2.22
N PHE A 53 -0.51 -6.05 -2.82
CA PHE A 53 -1.77 -6.34 -2.15
C PHE A 53 -1.75 -7.72 -1.47
N ASP A 54 -1.40 -8.79 -2.19
CA ASP A 54 -1.31 -10.13 -1.62
C ASP A 54 -0.23 -10.28 -0.54
N MET A 55 0.81 -9.43 -0.54
CA MET A 55 1.84 -9.40 0.51
C MET A 55 1.36 -8.67 1.77
N VAL A 56 0.54 -7.63 1.60
CA VAL A 56 -0.03 -6.85 2.70
C VAL A 56 -1.18 -7.62 3.35
N VAL A 57 -2.02 -8.30 2.57
CA VAL A 57 -3.11 -9.13 3.08
C VAL A 57 -2.55 -10.24 3.97
N GLY A 58 -3.14 -10.39 5.16
CA GLY A 58 -2.65 -11.27 6.22
C GLY A 58 -1.59 -10.61 7.13
N GLY A 59 -0.98 -9.51 6.69
CA GLY A 59 -0.12 -8.66 7.51
C GLY A 59 -0.91 -7.94 8.60
N ARG A 60 -0.22 -7.50 9.66
CA ARG A 60 -0.84 -6.77 10.77
C ARG A 60 -0.41 -5.32 10.76
N VAL A 61 -1.33 -4.42 11.09
CA VAL A 61 -0.99 -3.01 11.33
C VAL A 61 -0.29 -2.88 12.68
N ASN A 62 0.73 -2.04 12.76
CA ASN A 62 1.50 -1.82 14.00
C ASN A 62 0.98 -0.64 14.84
N GLN A 63 0.07 0.15 14.29
CA GLN A 63 -0.52 1.34 14.90
C GLN A 63 -2.01 1.47 14.53
N ASP A 64 -2.74 2.35 15.21
CA ASP A 64 -4.11 2.68 14.86
C ASP A 64 -4.12 3.57 13.61
N VAL A 65 -4.90 3.15 12.59
CA VAL A 65 -5.00 3.82 11.29
C VAL A 65 -6.46 4.04 10.93
N GLN A 66 -6.76 5.20 10.35
CA GLN A 66 -8.12 5.52 9.94
C GLN A 66 -8.35 5.18 8.47
N LYS A 67 -9.61 5.09 8.07
CA LYS A 67 -9.99 4.98 6.66
C LYS A 67 -9.36 6.12 5.84
N GLY A 68 -8.83 5.78 4.67
CA GLY A 68 -8.13 6.72 3.79
C GLY A 68 -6.65 6.91 4.13
N THR A 69 -6.11 6.18 5.10
CA THR A 69 -4.66 6.16 5.38
C THR A 69 -3.93 5.41 4.27
N ALA A 70 -2.85 5.98 3.74
CA ALA A 70 -1.99 5.31 2.78
C ALA A 70 -1.24 4.16 3.45
N VAL A 71 -1.34 2.95 2.89
CA VAL A 71 -0.59 1.79 3.40
C VAL A 71 0.87 1.97 3.04
N LYS A 72 1.76 1.82 4.02
CA LYS A 72 3.22 1.90 3.87
C LYS A 72 3.87 0.75 4.62
N TRP A 73 5.10 0.39 4.25
CA TRP A 73 5.88 -0.61 5.01
C TRP A 73 6.04 -0.23 6.49
N GLU A 74 6.07 1.07 6.79
CA GLU A 74 6.21 1.60 8.15
C GLU A 74 5.00 1.30 9.05
N ILE A 75 3.81 1.09 8.49
CA ILE A 75 2.60 0.78 9.27
C ILE A 75 2.37 -0.73 9.42
N LEU A 76 3.16 -1.54 8.71
CA LEU A 76 3.12 -2.99 8.75
C LEU A 76 4.05 -3.50 9.85
N LYS A 77 3.66 -4.62 10.48
CA LYS A 77 4.47 -5.33 11.47
C LYS A 77 5.17 -6.54 10.87
#